data_AF-A0A830B4Q1-F1
#
_entry.id   AF-A0A830B4Q1-F1
#
_cell.length_a   1.000
_cell.length_b   1.000
_cell.length_c   1.000
_cell.angle_alpha   90.00
_cell.angle_beta   90.00
_cell.angle_gamma   90.00
#
_symmetry.space_group_name_H-M   'P 1'
#
loop_
_entity.id
_entity.type
_entity.pdbx_description
1 polymer ?
#
loop_
_entity_poly.entity_id
_entity_poly.type
_entity_poly.pdbx_seq_one_letter_code
_entity_poly.pdbx_strand_id
1 'polypeptide(L)'
;MISVIFFFLLISVSCFYCDQQYQIGRVTIDLVAAEKNHGARLVYRNYGKTFKKPRRPYEKERLNAELKLVGEYGLRCKRELWRVQYTLSRIRNNAGDLLTLDEKDPRRIFEGEALLRRMNRYGLLAR
;
A
#
# COMPACT_ATOMS: atom_id res chain seq x y z
N MET A 1 -16.35 -8.09 -39.50
CA MET A 1 -15.03 -8.32 -38.86
C MET A 1 -14.33 -7.03 -38.39
N ILE A 2 -14.65 -5.85 -38.94
CA ILE A 2 -14.07 -4.55 -38.54
C ILE A 2 -14.58 -4.06 -37.16
N SER A 3 -15.76 -4.52 -36.72
CA SER A 3 -16.44 -4.03 -35.51
C SER A 3 -15.83 -4.52 -34.18
N VAL A 4 -15.14 -5.66 -34.16
CA VAL A 4 -14.58 -6.25 -32.92
C VAL A 4 -13.24 -5.60 -32.54
N ILE A 5 -12.51 -5.08 -33.53
CA ILE A 5 -11.23 -4.39 -33.36
C ILE A 5 -11.44 -2.99 -32.76
N PHE A 6 -12.52 -2.30 -33.13
CA PHE A 6 -12.88 -0.98 -32.58
C PHE A 6 -13.30 -1.03 -31.11
N PHE A 7 -13.96 -2.11 -30.68
CA PHE A 7 -14.40 -2.26 -29.28
C PHE A 7 -13.20 -2.54 -28.35
N PHE A 8 -12.17 -3.25 -28.82
CA PHE A 8 -10.93 -3.49 -28.08
C PHE A 8 -10.04 -2.23 -27.97
N LEU A 9 -10.06 -1.36 -28.99
CA LEU A 9 -9.36 -0.08 -28.97
C LEU A 9 -10.03 0.95 -28.04
N LEU A 10 -11.36 0.90 -27.88
CA LEU A 10 -12.06 1.77 -26.93
C LEU A 10 -11.82 1.37 -25.47
N ILE A 11 -11.74 0.06 -25.16
CA ILE A 11 -11.45 -0.42 -23.79
C ILE A 11 -10.01 -0.10 -23.36
N SER A 12 -9.06 -0.01 -24.30
CA SER A 12 -7.66 0.33 -24.00
C SER A 12 -7.43 1.83 -23.79
N VAL A 13 -8.16 2.73 -24.46
CA VAL A 13 -7.99 4.19 -24.33
C VAL A 13 -8.58 4.74 -23.02
N SER A 14 -9.67 4.18 -22.49
CA SER A 14 -10.26 4.66 -21.23
C SER A 14 -9.41 4.36 -19.99
N CYS A 15 -8.62 3.27 -20.01
CA CYS A 15 -7.78 2.88 -18.88
C CYS A 15 -6.49 3.72 -18.78
N PHE A 16 -5.99 4.23 -19.91
CA PHE A 16 -4.76 5.02 -19.97
C PHE A 16 -4.94 6.42 -19.35
N TYR A 17 -6.11 7.05 -19.51
CA TYR A 17 -6.36 8.42 -19.02
C TYR A 17 -6.54 8.54 -17.50
N CYS A 18 -6.80 7.45 -16.77
CA CYS A 18 -6.96 7.50 -15.32
C CYS A 18 -5.62 7.29 -14.57
N ASP A 19 -4.63 6.64 -15.19
CA ASP A 19 -3.33 6.36 -14.54
C ASP A 19 -2.30 7.49 -14.71
N GLN A 20 -2.45 8.35 -15.73
CA GLN A 20 -1.48 9.43 -16.02
C GLN A 20 -1.63 10.68 -15.14
N GLN A 21 -2.77 10.87 -14.45
CA GLN A 21 -2.98 12.02 -13.57
C GLN A 21 -2.36 11.89 -12.17
N TYR A 22 -1.92 10.70 -11.73
CA TYR A 22 -1.49 10.48 -10.34
C TYR A 22 0.05 10.50 -10.11
N GLN A 23 0.84 10.89 -11.13
CA GLN A 23 2.27 11.17 -10.95
C GLN A 23 2.59 12.69 -10.90
N ILE A 24 1.65 13.57 -11.26
CA ILE A 24 1.89 15.03 -11.34
C ILE A 24 1.49 15.76 -10.03
N GLY A 25 0.61 15.20 -9.21
CA GLY A 25 0.08 15.87 -8.00
C GLY A 25 0.98 15.87 -6.75
N ARG A 26 2.29 15.57 -6.87
CA ARG A 26 3.20 15.45 -5.70
C ARG A 26 4.00 16.73 -5.39
N VAL A 27 3.80 17.84 -6.12
CA VAL A 27 4.63 19.06 -5.92
C VAL A 27 3.82 20.34 -5.66
N THR A 28 2.50 20.37 -5.88
CA THR A 28 1.74 21.64 -5.88
C THR A 28 0.74 21.85 -4.73
N ILE A 29 0.63 20.94 -3.76
CA ILE A 29 -0.36 21.07 -2.66
C ILE A 29 0.23 21.74 -1.40
N ASP A 30 1.57 21.81 -1.25
CA ASP A 30 2.17 22.31 -0.01
C ASP A 30 2.47 23.83 0.01
N LEU A 31 2.27 24.57 -1.08
CA LEU A 31 2.65 26.01 -1.16
C LEU A 31 1.48 27.01 -1.20
N VAL A 32 0.22 26.58 -1.34
CA VAL A 32 -0.94 27.50 -1.44
C VAL A 32 -1.80 27.51 -0.16
N ALA A 33 -1.52 26.64 0.82
CA ALA A 33 -2.31 26.53 2.05
C ALA A 33 -1.88 27.48 3.20
N ALA A 34 -0.92 28.36 2.95
CA ALA A 34 -0.39 29.28 3.95
C ALA A 34 -0.80 30.73 3.65
N GLU A 35 -2.10 31.01 3.56
CA GLU A 35 -2.64 32.34 3.84
C GLU A 35 -4.17 32.28 3.89
N LYS A 36 -4.74 32.84 4.97
CA LYS A 36 -6.17 32.94 5.32
C LYS A 36 -6.71 31.74 6.09
N ASN A 37 -6.89 31.91 7.41
CA ASN A 37 -8.06 31.50 8.19
C ASN A 37 -7.83 31.79 9.69
N HIS A 38 -8.07 33.04 10.12
CA HIS A 38 -8.24 33.37 11.54
C HIS A 38 -9.64 32.89 11.96
N GLY A 39 -9.73 31.77 12.68
CA GLY A 39 -10.97 31.38 13.38
C GLY A 39 -11.48 29.94 13.18
N ALA A 40 -10.82 29.09 12.40
CA ALA A 40 -11.18 27.67 12.34
C ALA A 40 -10.32 26.87 13.33
N ARG A 41 -10.94 26.16 14.28
CA ARG A 41 -10.27 25.11 15.05
C ARG A 41 -9.74 24.09 14.04
N LEU A 42 -8.44 24.15 13.72
CA LEU A 42 -7.80 23.21 12.80
C LEU A 42 -7.89 21.81 13.41
N VAL A 43 -8.87 21.02 12.96
CA VAL A 43 -8.94 19.61 13.31
C VAL A 43 -7.87 18.92 12.48
N TYR A 44 -6.66 18.80 13.05
CA TYR A 44 -5.59 18.01 12.46
C TYR A 44 -5.95 16.52 12.57
N ARG A 45 -6.78 16.02 11.65
CA ARG A 45 -7.06 14.59 11.48
C ARG A 45 -6.11 14.04 10.44
N ASN A 46 -5.22 13.16 10.89
CA ASN A 46 -4.31 12.46 9.99
C ASN A 46 -5.04 11.31 9.29
N TYR A 47 -5.01 11.30 7.96
CA TYR A 47 -5.56 10.23 7.12
C TYR A 47 -4.41 9.46 6.46
N GLY A 48 -4.33 8.15 6.74
CA GLY A 48 -3.30 7.28 6.19
C GLY A 48 -3.81 6.36 5.08
N LYS A 49 -2.96 6.07 4.10
CA LYS A 49 -3.23 5.03 3.11
C LYS A 49 -3.03 3.64 3.74
N THR A 50 -3.98 2.74 3.50
CA THR A 50 -3.98 1.38 4.08
C THR A 50 -3.56 0.28 3.11
N PHE A 51 -3.42 0.59 1.82
CA PHE A 51 -3.04 -0.36 0.79
C PHE A 51 -2.19 0.30 -0.28
N LYS A 52 -1.45 -0.52 -1.04
CA LYS A 52 -0.65 -0.09 -2.17
C LYS A 52 -1.04 -0.91 -3.40
N LYS A 53 -1.29 -0.25 -4.54
CA LYS A 53 -1.56 -0.93 -5.80
C LYS A 53 -0.28 -1.57 -6.37
N PRO A 54 -0.38 -2.75 -7.02
CA PRO A 54 0.74 -3.35 -7.74
C PRO A 54 1.29 -2.39 -8.81
N ARG A 55 2.60 -2.47 -9.08
CA ARG A 55 3.24 -1.65 -10.12
C ARG A 55 2.79 -2.05 -11.53
N ARG A 56 2.63 -3.35 -11.79
CA ARG A 56 2.19 -3.90 -13.07
C ARG A 56 0.76 -4.47 -12.91
N PRO A 57 -0.26 -3.84 -13.50
CA PRO A 57 -1.65 -4.27 -13.31
C PRO A 57 -1.96 -5.65 -13.91
N TYR A 58 -1.47 -5.94 -15.14
CA TYR A 58 -1.95 -7.05 -15.97
C TYR A 58 -0.97 -8.23 -16.06
N GLU A 59 -0.40 -8.64 -14.92
CA GLU A 59 0.49 -9.79 -14.85
C GLU A 59 -0.29 -11.07 -14.53
N LYS A 60 -0.30 -12.01 -15.48
CA LYS A 60 -1.12 -13.24 -15.41
C LYS A 60 -0.80 -14.08 -14.17
N GLU A 61 0.48 -14.24 -13.85
CA GLU A 61 0.94 -15.03 -12.70
C GLU A 61 0.43 -14.45 -11.38
N ARG A 62 0.57 -13.12 -11.20
CA ARG A 62 0.07 -12.40 -10.02
C ARG A 62 -1.44 -12.54 -9.90
N LEU A 63 -2.19 -12.35 -11.00
CA LEU A 63 -3.64 -12.45 -10.99
C LEU A 63 -4.13 -13.84 -10.56
N ASN A 64 -3.49 -14.90 -11.05
CA ASN A 64 -3.81 -16.27 -10.68
C ASN A 64 -3.49 -16.55 -9.21
N ALA A 65 -2.34 -16.11 -8.70
CA ALA A 65 -1.97 -16.26 -7.30
C ALA A 65 -2.94 -15.51 -6.36
N GLU A 66 -3.33 -14.29 -6.71
CA GLU A 66 -4.31 -13.53 -5.93
C GLU A 66 -5.69 -14.19 -5.94
N LEU A 67 -6.14 -14.72 -7.08
CA LEU A 67 -7.42 -15.43 -7.17
C LEU A 67 -7.44 -16.68 -6.30
N LYS A 68 -6.33 -17.43 -6.28
CA LYS A 68 -6.18 -18.60 -5.39
C LYS A 68 -6.35 -18.22 -3.92
N LEU A 69 -5.62 -17.20 -3.46
CA LEU A 69 -5.71 -16.72 -2.07
C LEU A 69 -7.09 -16.17 -1.71
N VAL A 70 -7.71 -15.44 -2.64
CA VAL A 70 -9.07 -14.91 -2.43
C VAL A 70 -10.08 -16.06 -2.30
N GLY A 71 -9.93 -17.14 -3.08
CA GLY A 71 -10.77 -18.33 -2.98
C GLY A 71 -10.57 -19.11 -1.68
N GLU A 72 -9.32 -19.32 -1.26
CA GLU A 72 -8.98 -20.07 -0.05
C GLU A 72 -9.47 -19.38 1.24
N TYR A 73 -9.31 -18.06 1.34
CA TYR A 73 -9.67 -17.29 2.53
C TYR A 73 -11.05 -16.60 2.43
N GLY A 74 -11.77 -16.78 1.32
CA GLY A 74 -13.12 -16.21 1.13
C GLY A 74 -13.18 -14.68 1.10
N LEU A 75 -12.15 -14.02 0.56
CA LEU A 75 -12.07 -12.56 0.54
C LEU A 75 -13.09 -11.96 -0.44
N ARG A 76 -13.72 -10.82 -0.09
CA ARG A 76 -14.70 -10.17 -0.96
C ARG A 76 -14.05 -9.38 -2.08
N CYS A 77 -12.87 -8.81 -1.83
CA CYS A 77 -12.20 -7.95 -2.80
C CYS A 77 -10.66 -8.04 -2.72
N LYS A 78 -9.99 -7.83 -3.86
CA LYS A 78 -8.50 -7.80 -3.94
C LYS A 78 -7.86 -6.72 -3.05
N ARG A 79 -8.61 -5.68 -2.71
CA ARG A 79 -8.15 -4.62 -1.81
C ARG A 79 -7.87 -5.14 -0.39
N GLU A 80 -8.60 -6.14 0.09
CA GLU A 80 -8.33 -6.76 1.40
C GLU A 80 -6.98 -7.46 1.40
N LEU A 81 -6.69 -8.21 0.34
CA LEU A 81 -5.39 -8.84 0.14
C LEU A 81 -4.26 -7.79 0.12
N TRP A 82 -4.43 -6.70 -0.63
CA TRP A 82 -3.43 -5.64 -0.71
C TRP A 82 -3.22 -4.88 0.60
N ARG A 83 -4.22 -4.81 1.49
CA ARG A 83 -4.07 -4.25 2.84
C ARG A 83 -3.18 -5.14 3.69
N VAL A 84 -3.40 -6.45 3.67
CA VAL A 84 -2.57 -7.41 4.41
C VAL A 84 -1.14 -7.41 3.89
N GLN A 85 -0.96 -7.44 2.56
CA GLN A 85 0.36 -7.34 1.94
C GLN A 85 1.08 -6.04 2.31
N TYR A 86 0.36 -4.91 2.36
CA TYR A 86 0.93 -3.64 2.77
C TYR A 86 1.39 -3.66 4.24
N THR A 87 0.57 -4.17 5.15
CA THR A 87 0.94 -4.33 6.58
C THR A 87 2.17 -5.23 6.74
N LEU A 88 2.21 -6.35 6.02
CA LEU A 88 3.33 -7.28 6.04
C LEU A 88 4.62 -6.63 5.48
N SER A 89 4.52 -5.86 4.40
CA SER A 89 5.66 -5.12 3.85
C SER A 89 6.18 -4.07 4.85
N ARG A 90 5.31 -3.37 5.58
CA ARG A 90 5.74 -2.41 6.62
C ARG A 90 6.53 -3.09 7.73
N ILE A 91 6.05 -4.26 8.18
CA ILE A 91 6.70 -5.05 9.21
C ILE A 91 8.08 -5.53 8.73
N ARG A 92 8.16 -6.07 7.51
CA ARG A 92 9.42 -6.55 6.92
C ARG A 92 10.45 -5.45 6.71
N ASN A 93 10.02 -4.28 6.23
CA ASN A 93 10.93 -3.16 6.04
C ASN A 93 11.51 -2.70 7.37
N ASN A 94 10.67 -2.56 8.41
CA ASN A 94 11.15 -2.21 9.75
C ASN A 94 12.16 -3.24 10.28
N ALA A 95 11.86 -4.54 10.13
CA ALA A 95 12.80 -5.60 10.50
C ALA A 95 14.11 -5.52 9.70
N GLY A 96 14.03 -5.24 8.39
CA GLY A 96 15.18 -5.08 7.51
C GLY A 96 16.07 -3.93 7.95
N ASP A 97 15.48 -2.78 8.28
CA ASP A 97 16.20 -1.63 8.82
C ASP A 97 16.94 -2.02 10.10
N LEU A 98 16.27 -2.69 11.05
CA LEU A 98 16.87 -3.12 12.32
C LEU A 98 18.02 -4.12 12.18
N LEU A 99 17.99 -4.98 11.15
CA LEU A 99 19.07 -5.95 10.89
C LEU A 99 20.34 -5.31 10.35
N THR A 100 20.25 -4.11 9.75
CA THR A 100 21.44 -3.39 9.28
C THR A 100 22.22 -2.72 10.41
N LEU A 101 21.59 -2.51 11.57
CA LEU A 101 22.25 -1.92 12.74
C LEU A 101 23.04 -2.97 13.52
N ASP A 102 24.06 -2.52 14.24
CA ASP A 102 24.84 -3.38 15.14
C ASP A 102 23.98 -3.94 16.28
N GLU A 103 24.35 -5.11 16.79
CA GLU A 103 23.61 -5.81 17.85
C GLU A 103 23.51 -5.02 19.16
N LYS A 104 24.48 -4.16 19.44
CA LYS A 104 24.56 -3.39 20.67
C LYS A 104 23.90 -2.01 20.57
N ASP A 105 23.37 -1.65 19.40
CA ASP A 105 22.70 -0.36 19.23
C ASP A 105 21.41 -0.32 20.08
N PRO A 106 21.21 0.72 20.91
CA PRO A 106 20.01 0.86 21.74
C PRO A 106 18.71 0.82 20.92
N ARG A 107 18.72 1.31 19.67
CA ARG A 107 17.54 1.29 18.79
C ARG A 107 17.16 -0.13 18.40
N ARG A 108 18.13 -0.98 18.06
CA ARG A 108 17.89 -2.37 17.68
C ARG A 108 17.29 -3.17 18.82
N ILE A 109 17.80 -2.98 20.03
CA ILE A 109 17.30 -3.66 21.25
C ILE A 109 15.86 -3.25 21.53
N PHE A 110 15.57 -1.94 21.54
CA PHE A 110 14.25 -1.44 21.88
C PHE A 110 13.20 -1.72 20.79
N GLU A 111 13.46 -1.30 19.56
CA GLU A 111 12.52 -1.44 18.44
C GLU A 111 12.36 -2.92 18.03
N GLY A 112 13.44 -3.71 18.09
CA GLY A 112 13.42 -5.14 17.80
C GLY A 112 12.58 -5.93 18.80
N GLU A 113 12.78 -5.69 20.10
CA GLU A 113 11.98 -6.35 21.14
C GLU A 113 10.50 -5.91 21.05
N ALA A 114 10.23 -4.63 20.78
CA ALA A 114 8.87 -4.14 20.57
C ALA A 114 8.19 -4.80 19.35
N LEU A 115 8.94 -5.06 18.28
CA LEU A 115 8.45 -5.74 17.09
C LEU A 115 8.08 -7.20 17.40
N LEU A 116 8.98 -7.93 18.08
CA LEU A 116 8.74 -9.32 18.49
C LEU A 116 7.54 -9.44 19.42
N ARG A 117 7.42 -8.57 20.43
CA ARG A 117 6.24 -8.51 21.32
C ARG A 117 4.94 -8.30 20.54
N ARG A 118 4.95 -7.46 19.51
CA ARG A 118 3.77 -7.22 18.65
C ARG A 118 3.40 -8.46 17.85
N MET A 119 4.38 -9.14 17.25
CA MET A 119 4.15 -10.35 16.47
C MET A 119 3.62 -11.51 17.33
N ASN A 120 4.14 -11.68 18.54
CA ASN A 120 3.65 -12.70 19.48
C ASN A 120 2.21 -12.44 19.89
N ARG A 121 1.81 -11.18 20.10
CA ARG A 121 0.40 -10.82 20.36
C ARG A 121 -0.53 -11.13 19.20
N TYR A 122 -0.05 -11.02 17.96
CA TYR A 122 -0.82 -11.40 16.78
C TYR A 122 -0.81 -12.92 16.51
N GLY A 123 0.01 -13.70 17.23
CA GLY A 123 0.16 -15.15 17.01
C GLY A 123 0.80 -15.51 15.66
N LEU A 124 1.56 -14.58 15.05
CA LEU A 124 2.17 -14.78 13.73
C LEU A 124 3.49 -15.54 13.78
N LEU A 125 4.16 -15.53 14.94
CA LEU A 125 5.36 -16.32 15.19
C LEU A 125 4.99 -17.48 16.11
N ALA A 126 5.46 -18.68 15.76
CA ALA A 126 5.38 -19.83 16.65
C ALA A 126 6.20 -19.54 17.91
N ARG A 127 5.69 -20.01 19.05
CA ARG A 127 6.36 -19.91 20.35
C ARG A 127 7.46 -20.95 20.47
#